data_AF-A0A9L0IZ59-F1
#
_entry.id   AF-A0A9L0IZ59-F1
#
_cell.length_a   1.000
_cell.length_b   1.000
_cell.length_c   1.000
_cell.angle_alpha   90.00
_cell.angle_beta   90.00
_cell.angle_gamma   90.00
#
_symmetry.space_group_name_H-M   'P 1'
#
loop_
_entity.id
_entity.type
_entity.pdbx_description
1 polymer ?
#
loop_
_entity_poly.entity_id
_entity_poly.type
_entity_poly.pdbx_seq_one_letter_code
_entity_poly.pdbx_strand_id
1 'polypeptide(L)'
;MHYPIGLLFDLLASSSALPWNITVHFKSFPEKDLLHCPSKDAIEAHFMSCVKEADALKHKSQVINEMQKKDHKQLWMGLQNDRFDQFWAINRKLMEYPAEENGFRYIPFRIYQTTTERPFIQKLFRPVAADGQLHTLGDLLKEVCPSALAPEDGEKKNQVMIHGIEPMLETPLQWLSEHLSYPDNFLHISIIPQPTD
;
A
#
# COMPACT_ATOMS: atom_id res chain seq x y z
N MET A 1 -13.46 7.93 5.16
CA MET A 1 -13.30 6.82 4.19
C MET A 1 -11.94 6.97 3.52
N HIS A 2 -10.88 6.41 4.11
CA HIS A 2 -9.49 6.78 3.80
C HIS A 2 -8.59 5.61 3.39
N TYR A 3 -9.09 4.38 3.48
CA TYR A 3 -8.42 3.19 2.94
C TYR A 3 -8.87 2.90 1.51
N PRO A 4 -7.98 2.40 0.64
CA PRO A 4 -8.34 2.00 -0.71
C PRO A 4 -9.44 0.94 -0.74
N ILE A 5 -10.29 0.98 -1.77
CA ILE A 5 -11.42 0.06 -1.94
C ILE A 5 -10.93 -1.39 -2.01
N GLY A 6 -9.88 -1.65 -2.80
CA GLY A 6 -9.30 -2.99 -2.96
C GLY A 6 -8.77 -3.55 -1.63
N LEU A 7 -8.09 -2.73 -0.83
CA LEU A 7 -7.63 -3.13 0.50
C LEU A 7 -8.79 -3.53 1.41
N LEU A 8 -9.87 -2.74 1.45
CA LEU A 8 -11.04 -3.05 2.29
C LEU A 8 -11.70 -4.37 1.87
N PHE A 9 -11.80 -4.62 0.56
CA PHE A 9 -12.33 -5.88 0.05
C PHE A 9 -11.42 -7.07 0.39
N ASP A 10 -10.12 -6.96 0.08
CA ASP A 10 -9.11 -7.99 0.36
C ASP A 10 -9.11 -8.40 1.84
N LEU A 11 -9.22 -7.41 2.73
CA LEU A 11 -9.13 -7.61 4.18
C LEU A 11 -10.43 -8.14 4.81
N LEU A 12 -11.60 -7.74 4.30
CA LEU A 12 -12.88 -7.95 4.99
C LEU A 12 -13.86 -8.88 4.27
N ALA A 13 -13.73 -9.06 2.95
CA ALA A 13 -14.76 -9.70 2.13
C ALA A 13 -14.22 -10.62 1.03
N SER A 14 -12.90 -10.79 0.91
CA SER A 14 -12.28 -11.62 -0.14
C SER A 14 -12.68 -13.09 -0.10
N SER A 15 -13.00 -13.63 1.07
CA SER A 15 -13.52 -14.99 1.25
C SER A 15 -15.04 -15.11 1.09
N SER A 16 -15.75 -13.99 0.88
CA SER A 16 -17.20 -13.99 0.71
C SER A 16 -17.59 -14.10 -0.77
N ALA A 17 -18.78 -14.63 -1.03
CA ALA A 17 -19.32 -14.69 -2.39
C ALA A 17 -19.51 -13.28 -2.98
N LEU A 18 -19.17 -13.12 -4.25
CA LEU A 18 -19.44 -11.89 -5.00
C LEU A 18 -20.93 -11.77 -5.37
N PRO A 19 -21.46 -10.54 -5.51
CA PRO A 19 -20.79 -9.24 -5.38
C PRO A 19 -20.53 -8.82 -3.92
N TRP A 20 -19.65 -7.83 -3.69
CA TRP A 20 -19.42 -7.31 -2.34
C TRP A 20 -20.65 -6.59 -1.78
N ASN A 21 -21.24 -7.13 -0.71
CA ASN A 21 -22.42 -6.57 -0.05
C ASN A 21 -22.05 -5.37 0.86
N ILE A 22 -22.35 -4.15 0.41
CA ILE A 22 -22.16 -2.91 1.18
C ILE A 22 -23.52 -2.35 1.62
N THR A 23 -23.70 -2.12 2.92
CA THR A 23 -24.90 -1.47 3.48
C THR A 23 -24.69 0.04 3.63
N VAL A 24 -25.62 0.84 3.10
CA VAL A 24 -25.55 2.30 3.15
C VAL A 24 -26.34 2.84 4.34
N HIS A 25 -25.72 3.72 5.14
CA HIS A 25 -26.32 4.36 6.31
C HIS A 25 -26.36 5.89 6.15
N PHE A 26 -27.46 6.53 6.59
CA PHE A 26 -27.65 7.99 6.57
C PHE A 26 -27.85 8.61 7.96
N LYS A 27 -27.93 7.79 9.02
CA LYS A 27 -28.15 8.20 10.40
C LYS A 27 -27.18 7.46 11.31
N SER A 28 -26.97 7.99 12.52
CA SER A 28 -26.11 7.39 13.55
C SER A 28 -24.68 7.17 13.04
N PHE A 29 -24.05 8.23 12.52
CA PHE A 29 -22.68 8.16 12.03
C PHE A 29 -21.74 7.72 13.17
N PRO A 30 -20.90 6.68 12.95
CA PRO A 30 -20.03 6.14 13.99
C PRO A 30 -18.78 7.02 14.17
N GLU A 31 -18.93 8.10 14.93
CA GLU A 31 -17.88 9.11 15.20
C GLU A 31 -16.55 8.54 15.73
N LYS A 32 -16.60 7.37 16.40
CA LYS A 32 -15.42 6.72 16.97
C LYS A 32 -14.67 5.85 15.98
N ASP A 33 -15.35 5.36 14.95
CA ASP A 33 -14.83 4.33 14.04
C ASP A 33 -14.48 4.91 12.66
N LEU A 34 -15.16 5.98 12.23
CA LEU A 34 -15.00 6.57 10.91
C LEU A 34 -14.64 8.05 10.96
N LEU A 35 -13.65 8.43 10.15
CA LEU A 35 -13.36 9.83 9.86
C LEU A 35 -14.43 10.42 8.94
N HIS A 36 -14.93 11.60 9.30
CA HIS A 36 -15.78 12.43 8.44
C HIS A 36 -15.09 12.73 7.10
N CYS A 37 -15.87 12.81 6.04
CA CYS A 37 -15.42 13.15 4.70
C CYS A 37 -16.33 14.23 4.11
N PRO A 38 -16.15 15.50 4.52
CA PRO A 38 -17.11 16.57 4.22
C PRO A 38 -17.09 17.01 2.75
N SER A 39 -15.99 16.80 2.04
CA SER A 39 -15.83 17.22 0.65
C SER A 39 -14.81 16.37 -0.09
N LYS A 40 -14.77 16.51 -1.41
CA LYS A 40 -13.73 15.91 -2.26
C LYS A 40 -12.33 16.46 -1.94
N ASP A 41 -12.23 17.72 -1.51
CA ASP A 41 -10.96 18.33 -1.13
C ASP A 41 -10.31 17.63 0.08
N ALA A 42 -11.12 17.09 1.00
CA ALA A 42 -10.61 16.28 2.11
C ALA A 42 -9.96 14.98 1.62
N ILE A 43 -10.52 14.38 0.55
CA ILE A 43 -9.96 13.17 -0.09
C ILE A 43 -8.65 13.52 -0.81
N GLU A 44 -8.62 14.62 -1.56
CA GLU A 44 -7.41 15.11 -2.23
C GLU A 44 -6.29 15.38 -1.22
N ALA A 45 -6.61 16.05 -0.11
CA ALA A 45 -5.65 16.33 0.96
C ALA A 45 -5.08 15.05 1.59
N HIS A 46 -5.95 14.06 1.88
CA HIS A 46 -5.51 12.76 2.40
C HIS A 46 -4.63 12.02 1.40
N PHE A 47 -5.06 11.94 0.14
CA PHE A 47 -4.30 11.32 -0.94
C PHE A 47 -2.90 11.95 -1.08
N MET A 48 -2.82 13.28 -1.16
CA MET A 48 -1.54 13.98 -1.26
C MET A 48 -0.68 13.84 0.01
N SER A 49 -1.30 13.68 1.18
CA SER A 49 -0.57 13.38 2.42
C SER A 49 0.14 12.03 2.32
N CYS A 50 -0.57 10.99 1.86
CA CYS A 50 0.01 9.66 1.66
C CYS A 50 1.12 9.66 0.60
N VAL A 51 0.92 10.30 -0.56
CA VAL A 51 1.95 10.40 -1.60
C VAL A 51 3.23 11.07 -1.07
N LYS A 52 3.09 12.15 -0.28
CA LYS A 52 4.23 12.84 0.34
C LYS A 52 4.95 11.99 1.38
N GLU A 53 4.20 11.24 2.18
CA GLU A 53 4.75 10.29 3.16
C GLU A 53 5.53 9.17 2.46
N ALA A 54 4.98 8.59 1.39
CA ALA A 54 5.66 7.60 0.58
C ALA A 54 6.96 8.14 -0.02
N ASP A 55 6.94 9.36 -0.58
CA ASP A 55 8.14 9.99 -1.12
C ASP A 55 9.16 10.38 -0.04
N ALA A 56 8.70 10.67 1.19
CA ALA A 56 9.59 10.85 2.34
C ALA A 56 10.40 9.59 2.63
N LEU A 57 9.75 8.42 2.54
CA LEU A 57 10.39 7.12 2.73
C LEU A 57 11.34 6.78 1.56
N LYS A 58 10.89 6.98 0.32
CA LYS A 58 11.67 6.63 -0.89
C LYS A 58 12.84 7.57 -1.14
N HIS A 59 12.62 8.88 -1.05
CA HIS A 59 13.52 9.93 -1.57
C HIS A 59 13.73 11.11 -0.62
N LYS A 60 13.39 10.97 0.68
CA LYS A 60 13.42 12.10 1.64
C LYS A 60 12.56 13.30 1.17
N SER A 61 11.47 13.03 0.47
CA SER A 61 10.55 14.02 -0.12
C SER A 61 11.17 14.88 -1.23
N GLN A 62 12.33 14.52 -1.78
CA GLN A 62 13.00 15.34 -2.79
C GLN A 62 12.17 15.43 -4.08
N VAL A 63 11.72 14.30 -4.60
CA VAL A 63 11.00 14.24 -5.89
C VAL A 63 9.67 14.99 -5.81
N ILE A 64 8.85 14.74 -4.78
CA ILE A 64 7.53 15.37 -4.66
C ILE A 64 7.62 16.89 -4.42
N ASN A 65 8.68 17.36 -3.74
CA ASN A 65 8.89 18.78 -3.47
C ASN A 65 9.46 19.56 -4.66
N GLU A 66 10.18 18.89 -5.57
CA GLU A 66 10.65 19.47 -6.82
C GLU A 66 9.54 19.59 -7.88
N MET A 67 8.45 18.82 -7.74
CA MET A 67 7.29 18.90 -8.62
C MET A 67 6.53 20.23 -8.49
N GLN A 68 5.96 20.69 -9.60
CA GLN A 68 5.14 21.89 -9.61
C GLN A 68 3.73 21.59 -9.07
N LYS A 69 3.03 22.61 -8.54
CA LYS A 69 1.62 22.48 -8.09
C LYS A 69 0.69 21.86 -9.15
N LYS A 70 0.94 22.12 -10.44
CA LYS A 70 0.18 21.54 -11.54
C LYS A 70 0.38 20.02 -11.66
N ASP A 71 1.56 19.52 -11.31
CA ASP A 71 1.89 18.09 -11.34
C ASP A 71 1.17 17.36 -10.21
N HIS A 72 1.12 17.96 -9.01
CA HIS A 72 0.31 17.44 -7.89
C HIS A 72 -1.18 17.37 -8.26
N LYS A 73 -1.70 18.44 -8.88
CA LYS A 73 -3.09 18.47 -9.37
C LYS A 73 -3.33 17.42 -10.46
N GLN A 74 -2.33 17.16 -11.32
CA GLN A 74 -2.44 16.15 -12.36
C GLN A 74 -2.49 14.72 -11.78
N LEU A 75 -1.73 14.41 -10.73
CA LEU A 75 -1.85 13.13 -10.01
C LEU A 75 -3.27 12.94 -9.48
N TRP A 76 -3.81 13.94 -8.77
CA TRP A 76 -5.16 13.89 -8.23
C TRP A 76 -6.23 13.76 -9.32
N MET A 77 -6.16 14.58 -10.37
CA MET A 77 -7.12 14.54 -11.48
C MET A 77 -7.03 13.21 -12.26
N GLY A 78 -5.83 12.64 -12.38
CA GLY A 78 -5.61 11.33 -12.98
C GLY A 78 -6.34 10.23 -12.21
N LEU A 79 -6.23 10.24 -10.88
CA LEU A 79 -6.95 9.30 -10.01
C LEU A 79 -8.47 9.54 -10.02
N GLN A 80 -8.90 10.78 -9.81
CA GLN A 80 -10.32 11.14 -9.68
C GLN A 80 -11.13 10.83 -10.94
N ASN A 81 -10.53 10.98 -12.12
CA ASN A 81 -11.21 10.81 -13.41
C ASN A 81 -10.84 9.49 -14.10
N ASP A 82 -10.16 8.58 -13.41
CA ASP A 82 -9.75 7.27 -13.92
C ASP A 82 -8.94 7.36 -15.23
N ARG A 83 -7.92 8.23 -15.22
CA ARG A 83 -7.04 8.51 -16.38
C ARG A 83 -5.64 7.97 -16.12
N PHE A 84 -5.44 6.68 -16.44
CA PHE A 84 -4.17 5.97 -16.22
C PHE A 84 -2.94 6.73 -16.75
N ASP A 85 -2.92 7.09 -18.04
CA ASP A 85 -1.78 7.78 -18.66
C ASP A 85 -1.51 9.16 -18.02
N GLN A 86 -2.57 9.87 -17.64
CA GLN A 86 -2.46 11.18 -17.00
C GLN A 86 -1.78 11.05 -15.63
N PHE A 87 -2.16 10.04 -14.85
CA PHE A 87 -1.57 9.76 -13.55
C PHE A 87 -0.10 9.32 -13.70
N TRP A 88 0.15 8.31 -14.54
CA TRP A 88 1.49 7.72 -14.69
C TRP A 88 2.52 8.64 -15.36
N ALA A 89 2.09 9.60 -16.19
CA ALA A 89 2.97 10.63 -16.74
C ALA A 89 3.73 11.41 -15.64
N ILE A 90 3.11 11.55 -14.45
CA ILE A 90 3.72 12.17 -13.27
C ILE A 90 4.24 11.11 -12.29
N ASN A 91 3.44 10.08 -11.99
CA ASN A 91 3.78 9.09 -10.96
C ASN A 91 5.07 8.31 -11.28
N ARG A 92 5.41 8.12 -12.56
CA ARG A 92 6.68 7.47 -12.95
C ARG A 92 7.91 8.13 -12.32
N LYS A 93 7.91 9.46 -12.15
CA LYS A 93 9.01 10.18 -11.49
C LYS A 93 9.17 9.77 -10.02
N LEU A 94 8.06 9.45 -9.35
CA LEU A 94 8.07 8.97 -7.97
C LEU A 94 8.51 7.50 -7.87
N MET A 95 8.60 6.78 -9.00
CA MET A 95 9.07 5.40 -9.03
C MET A 95 10.51 5.27 -9.55
N GLU A 96 11.11 6.37 -10.00
CA GLU A 96 12.53 6.44 -10.35
C GLU A 96 13.39 6.59 -9.10
N TYR A 97 14.60 6.04 -9.13
CA TYR A 97 15.63 6.18 -8.10
C TYR A 97 17.00 6.41 -8.76
N PRO A 98 18.01 6.92 -8.02
CA PRO A 98 19.32 7.24 -8.59
C PRO A 98 20.00 6.01 -9.23
N ALA A 99 20.75 6.21 -10.31
CA ALA A 99 21.35 5.11 -11.08
C ALA A 99 22.44 4.36 -10.30
N GLU A 100 23.05 5.01 -9.32
CA GLU A 100 24.01 4.43 -8.39
C GLU A 100 23.36 3.56 -7.30
N GLU A 101 22.04 3.63 -7.13
CA GLU A 101 21.28 2.86 -6.16
C GLU A 101 20.52 1.72 -6.87
N ASN A 102 20.31 0.61 -6.16
CA ASN A 102 19.54 -0.54 -6.67
C ASN A 102 18.07 -0.54 -6.20
N GLY A 103 17.55 0.61 -5.73
CA GLY A 103 16.16 0.76 -5.31
C GLY A 103 15.92 2.01 -4.46
N PHE A 104 14.71 2.10 -3.90
CA PHE A 104 14.34 3.20 -3.00
C PHE A 104 15.13 3.16 -1.69
N ARG A 105 15.17 4.30 -0.97
CA ARG A 105 15.80 4.32 0.36
C ARG A 105 15.09 3.42 1.36
N TYR A 106 13.76 3.47 1.41
CA TYR A 106 12.89 2.59 2.18
C TYR A 106 11.62 2.31 1.38
N ILE A 107 11.03 1.13 1.58
CA ILE A 107 9.77 0.74 0.95
C ILE A 107 8.58 1.35 1.71
N PRO A 108 7.68 2.11 1.06
CA PRO A 108 6.41 2.50 1.64
C PRO A 108 5.46 1.31 1.64
N PHE A 109 5.21 0.73 2.81
CA PHE A 109 4.27 -0.38 2.97
C PHE A 109 3.43 -0.22 4.23
N ARG A 110 2.26 -0.87 4.23
CA ARG A 110 1.41 -1.06 5.40
C ARG A 110 0.86 -2.48 5.39
N ILE A 111 1.07 -3.22 6.49
CA ILE A 111 0.56 -4.57 6.66
C ILE A 111 -0.67 -4.52 7.58
N TYR A 112 -1.77 -5.09 7.12
CA TYR A 112 -3.07 -5.09 7.80
C TYR A 112 -3.41 -6.51 8.25
N GLN A 113 -3.86 -6.66 9.50
CA GLN A 113 -4.35 -7.93 10.03
C GLN A 113 -5.64 -7.67 10.81
N THR A 114 -6.68 -8.45 10.55
CA THR A 114 -7.97 -8.31 11.26
C THR A 114 -7.90 -8.73 12.73
N THR A 115 -6.92 -9.57 13.09
CA THR A 115 -6.76 -10.12 14.44
C THR A 115 -5.98 -9.22 15.39
N THR A 116 -5.41 -8.10 14.91
CA THR A 116 -4.56 -7.22 15.73
C THR A 116 -5.30 -5.94 16.13
N GLU A 117 -5.10 -5.49 17.36
CA GLU A 117 -5.64 -4.20 17.84
C GLU A 117 -5.01 -2.98 17.15
N ARG A 118 -3.83 -3.15 16.53
CA ARG A 118 -3.15 -2.08 15.79
C ARG A 118 -3.77 -1.92 14.40
N PRO A 119 -3.99 -0.68 13.92
CA PRO A 119 -4.57 -0.45 12.59
C PRO A 119 -3.77 -1.08 11.44
N PHE A 120 -2.43 -1.01 11.53
CA PHE A 120 -1.50 -1.61 10.59
C PHE A 120 -0.07 -1.61 11.16
N ILE A 121 0.82 -2.38 10.54
CA ILE A 121 2.26 -2.36 10.79
C ILE A 121 2.94 -1.55 9.68
N GLN A 122 3.72 -0.55 10.06
CA GLN A 122 4.57 0.23 9.18
C GLN A 122 5.91 0.45 9.89
N LYS A 123 7.01 0.01 9.26
CA LYS A 123 8.39 0.14 9.76
C LYS A 123 9.31 0.57 8.63
N LEU A 124 10.51 1.05 8.97
CA LEU A 124 11.53 1.30 7.96
C LEU A 124 12.11 -0.04 7.50
N PHE A 125 12.02 -0.34 6.21
CA PHE A 125 12.59 -1.54 5.61
C PHE A 125 13.25 -1.17 4.28
N ARG A 126 14.49 -1.62 4.08
CA ARG A 126 15.27 -1.31 2.87
C ARG A 126 15.00 -2.37 1.80
N PRO A 127 14.84 -2.00 0.52
CA PRO A 127 14.67 -2.98 -0.55
C PRO A 127 15.95 -3.75 -0.91
N VAL A 128 17.11 -3.25 -0.50
CA VAL A 128 18.42 -3.81 -0.85
C VAL A 128 19.19 -4.12 0.45
N ALA A 129 19.74 -5.33 0.52
CA ALA A 129 20.60 -5.79 1.60
C ALA A 129 22.00 -5.15 1.52
N ALA A 130 22.79 -5.32 2.58
CA ALA A 130 24.15 -4.73 2.66
C ALA A 130 25.13 -5.30 1.63
N ASP A 131 24.87 -6.51 1.11
CA ASP A 131 25.65 -7.18 0.07
C ASP A 131 25.16 -6.86 -1.35
N GLY A 132 24.13 -6.01 -1.49
CA GLY A 132 23.54 -5.61 -2.75
C GLY A 132 22.43 -6.51 -3.27
N GLN A 133 22.07 -7.59 -2.58
CA GLN A 133 20.94 -8.44 -2.97
C GLN A 133 19.59 -7.73 -2.72
N LEU A 134 18.61 -7.98 -3.59
CA LEU A 134 17.26 -7.45 -3.41
C LEU A 134 16.54 -8.26 -2.33
N HIS A 135 16.00 -7.58 -1.32
CA HIS A 135 15.08 -8.20 -0.38
C HIS A 135 13.78 -8.59 -1.08
N THR A 136 13.20 -9.66 -0.59
CA THR A 136 11.95 -10.25 -1.08
C THR A 136 10.77 -9.90 -0.19
N LEU A 137 9.55 -10.21 -0.64
CA LEU A 137 8.35 -10.15 0.20
C LEU A 137 8.49 -11.01 1.47
N GLY A 138 9.10 -12.18 1.35
CA GLY A 138 9.38 -13.08 2.46
C GLY A 138 10.31 -12.45 3.50
N ASP A 139 11.38 -11.77 3.07
CA ASP A 139 12.31 -11.10 3.97
C ASP A 139 11.63 -9.99 4.78
N LEU A 140 10.78 -9.19 4.11
CA LEU A 140 9.95 -8.19 4.78
C LEU A 140 9.08 -8.84 5.87
N LEU A 141 8.30 -9.87 5.52
CA LEU A 141 7.39 -10.51 6.45
C LEU A 141 8.13 -11.15 7.62
N LYS A 142 9.26 -11.82 7.38
CA LYS A 142 10.11 -12.39 8.45
C LYS A 142 10.53 -11.33 9.46
N GLU A 143 10.91 -10.14 9.01
CA GLU A 143 11.39 -9.06 9.88
C GLU A 143 10.24 -8.34 10.62
N VAL A 144 9.17 -8.00 9.92
CA VAL A 144 8.15 -7.07 10.46
C VAL A 144 6.85 -7.74 10.89
N CYS A 145 6.54 -8.93 10.36
CA CYS A 145 5.29 -9.66 10.62
C CYS A 145 5.52 -11.19 10.61
N PRO A 146 6.42 -11.73 11.46
CA PRO A 146 6.78 -13.15 11.43
C PRO A 146 5.59 -14.09 11.73
N SER A 147 4.54 -13.59 12.39
CA SER A 147 3.32 -14.35 12.66
C SER A 147 2.54 -14.76 11.40
N ALA A 148 2.80 -14.12 10.25
CA ALA A 148 2.23 -14.48 8.96
C ALA A 148 2.89 -15.73 8.34
N LEU A 149 4.05 -16.14 8.85
CA LEU A 149 4.84 -17.26 8.33
C LEU A 149 4.83 -18.44 9.31
N ALA A 150 4.97 -19.65 8.77
CA ALA A 150 5.09 -20.87 9.53
C ALA A 150 6.52 -20.97 10.11
N PRO A 151 6.68 -21.29 11.40
CA PRO A 151 7.98 -21.30 12.05
C PRO A 151 8.87 -22.47 11.62
N GLU A 152 8.32 -23.53 11.04
CA GLU A 152 9.06 -24.77 10.72
C GLU A 152 9.80 -24.69 9.37
N ASP A 153 9.12 -24.20 8.33
CA ASP A 153 9.61 -24.16 6.94
C ASP A 153 9.72 -22.73 6.37
N GLY A 154 9.18 -21.73 7.08
CA GLY A 154 9.14 -20.34 6.61
C GLY A 154 8.13 -20.09 5.50
N GLU A 155 7.23 -21.06 5.22
CA GLU A 155 6.14 -20.90 4.27
C GLU A 155 5.04 -20.00 4.83
N LYS A 156 4.06 -19.67 3.99
CA LYS A 156 2.94 -18.81 4.37
C LYS A 156 2.00 -19.58 5.32
N LYS A 157 1.89 -19.10 6.56
CA LYS A 157 0.89 -19.60 7.52
C LYS A 157 -0.49 -19.01 7.24
N ASN A 158 -0.52 -17.75 6.80
CA ASN A 158 -1.71 -17.00 6.45
C ASN A 158 -1.58 -16.53 4.99
N GLN A 159 -2.71 -16.26 4.33
CA GLN A 159 -2.68 -15.69 2.99
C GLN A 159 -2.11 -14.27 3.04
N VAL A 160 -1.22 -13.98 2.08
CA VAL A 160 -0.61 -12.66 1.90
C VAL A 160 -1.16 -12.05 0.63
N MET A 161 -2.15 -11.17 0.76
CA MET A 161 -2.91 -10.62 -0.36
C MET A 161 -2.52 -9.18 -0.68
N ILE A 162 -2.29 -8.89 -1.95
CA ILE A 162 -2.01 -7.56 -2.49
C ILE A 162 -2.80 -7.43 -3.80
N HIS A 163 -3.72 -6.46 -3.87
CA HIS A 163 -4.59 -6.26 -5.04
C HIS A 163 -5.39 -7.52 -5.44
N GLY A 164 -5.91 -8.25 -4.45
CA GLY A 164 -6.71 -9.45 -4.66
C GLY A 164 -5.93 -10.68 -5.16
N ILE A 165 -4.61 -10.60 -5.27
CA ILE A 165 -3.74 -11.73 -5.64
C ILE A 165 -2.77 -12.07 -4.53
N GLU A 166 -2.15 -13.24 -4.62
CA GLU A 166 -1.19 -13.74 -3.65
C GLU A 166 0.21 -13.90 -4.28
N PRO A 167 1.08 -12.88 -4.20
CA PRO A 167 2.43 -12.95 -4.77
C PRO A 167 3.31 -14.00 -4.08
N MET A 168 4.27 -14.57 -4.81
CA MET A 168 5.24 -15.52 -4.25
C MET A 168 6.16 -14.82 -3.23
N LEU A 169 6.63 -15.52 -2.19
CA LEU A 169 7.44 -14.90 -1.13
C LEU A 169 8.80 -14.42 -1.65
N GLU A 170 9.35 -15.07 -2.68
CA GLU A 170 10.60 -14.69 -3.34
C GLU A 170 10.47 -13.45 -4.25
N THR A 171 9.26 -12.90 -4.43
CA THR A 171 9.05 -11.73 -5.30
C THR A 171 9.88 -10.54 -4.78
N PRO A 172 10.72 -9.91 -5.60
CA PRO A 172 11.54 -8.77 -5.17
C PRO A 172 10.68 -7.61 -4.66
N LEU A 173 11.00 -7.10 -3.47
CA LEU A 173 10.18 -6.10 -2.80
C LEU A 173 10.23 -4.73 -3.50
N GLN A 174 11.39 -4.37 -4.08
CA GLN A 174 11.52 -3.17 -4.91
C GLN A 174 10.54 -3.21 -6.08
N TRP A 175 10.48 -4.33 -6.79
CA TRP A 175 9.57 -4.53 -7.91
C TRP A 175 8.10 -4.45 -7.48
N LEU A 176 7.74 -5.07 -6.35
CA LEU A 176 6.39 -4.95 -5.77
C LEU A 176 6.03 -3.49 -5.47
N SER A 177 6.96 -2.71 -4.91
CA SER A 177 6.71 -1.30 -4.62
C SER A 177 6.51 -0.46 -5.88
N GLU A 178 7.20 -0.76 -6.97
CA GLU A 178 7.05 -0.05 -8.24
C GLU A 178 5.73 -0.38 -8.96
N HIS A 179 5.30 -1.65 -8.90
CA HIS A 179 4.26 -2.17 -9.80
C HIS A 179 2.94 -2.53 -9.11
N LEU A 180 2.96 -2.81 -7.81
CA LEU A 180 1.79 -3.22 -7.02
C LEU A 180 1.48 -2.24 -5.87
N SER A 181 2.13 -1.07 -5.83
CA SER A 181 1.66 0.00 -4.96
C SER A 181 0.36 0.61 -5.49
N TYR A 182 -0.49 1.05 -4.56
CA TYR A 182 -1.67 1.83 -4.88
C TYR A 182 -1.29 3.22 -5.40
N PRO A 183 -2.24 4.00 -5.95
CA PRO A 183 -1.97 5.36 -6.44
C PRO A 183 -1.36 6.30 -5.39
N ASP A 184 -1.56 6.03 -4.10
CA ASP A 184 -0.96 6.78 -2.99
C ASP A 184 0.51 6.40 -2.72
N ASN A 185 1.08 5.52 -3.54
CA ASN A 185 2.46 5.03 -3.51
C ASN A 185 2.78 4.10 -2.31
N PHE A 186 1.76 3.56 -1.64
CA PHE A 186 1.94 2.55 -0.61
C PHE A 186 1.62 1.15 -1.13
N LEU A 187 2.46 0.19 -0.72
CA LEU A 187 2.16 -1.24 -0.82
C LEU A 187 1.27 -1.64 0.36
N HIS A 188 -0.03 -1.78 0.10
CA HIS A 188 -1.00 -2.24 1.11
C HIS A 188 -1.11 -3.76 1.06
N ILE A 189 -0.77 -4.43 2.16
CA ILE A 189 -0.66 -5.89 2.25
C ILE A 189 -1.65 -6.40 3.30
N SER A 190 -2.60 -7.22 2.88
CA SER A 190 -3.56 -7.88 3.77
C SER A 190 -3.04 -9.24 4.19
N ILE A 191 -3.00 -9.50 5.50
CA ILE A 191 -2.77 -10.84 6.04
C ILE A 191 -4.10 -11.38 6.54
N ILE A 192 -4.61 -12.40 5.87
CA ILE A 192 -5.91 -13.00 6.19
C ILE A 192 -5.74 -14.50 6.47
N PRO A 193 -6.59 -15.08 7.35
CA PRO A 193 -6.59 -16.52 7.57
C PRO A 193 -6.81 -17.27 6.25
N GLN A 194 -6.19 -18.43 6.10
CA GLN A 194 -6.46 -19.30 4.96
C GLN A 194 -7.95 -19.69 4.96
N PRO A 195 -8.63 -19.71 3.79
CA PRO A 195 -10.01 -20.15 3.71
C PRO A 195 -10.14 -21.58 4.26
N THR A 196 -11.07 -21.78 5.16
CA THR A 196 -11.55 -23.13 5.50
C THR A 196 -12.63 -23.48 4.48
N ASP A 197 -12.37 -24.45 3.62
CA ASP A 197 -13.36 -25.02 2.68
C ASP A 197 -14.63 -25.50 3.40
#